data_AF-A0A947YPJ2-F1
#
_entry.id   AF-A0A947YPJ2-F1
#
_cell.length_a   1.000
_cell.length_b   1.000
_cell.length_c   1.000
_cell.angle_alpha   90.00
_cell.angle_beta   90.00
_cell.angle_gamma   90.00
#
_symmetry.space_group_name_H-M   'P 1'
#
loop_
_entity.id
_entity.type
_entity.pdbx_description
1 polymer ?
#
loop_
_entity_poly.entity_id
_entity_poly.type
_entity_poly.pdbx_seq_one_letter_code
_entity_poly.pdbx_strand_id
1 'polypeptide(L)'
;MDIILVKYFGIVGAAIATGSAGLLAYFYYWAAFRWHVKLKLHFPFIALIKTMANLTPMALFVILARPFIQNIISLILVIISGAAIYIFMSYKNKIFSERERDLINRAIGRRLWIF
;
A
#
# COMPACT_ATOMS: atom_id res chain seq x y z
N MET A 1 -9.68 -6.80 20.65
CA MET A 1 -8.21 -6.66 20.56
C MET A 1 -7.72 -5.41 21.30
N ASP A 2 -8.40 -4.26 21.19
CA ASP A 2 -8.02 -3.02 21.90
C ASP A 2 -7.85 -3.17 23.41
N ILE A 3 -8.78 -3.83 24.10
CA ILE A 3 -8.75 -4.00 25.57
C ILE A 3 -7.45 -4.64 26.07
N ILE A 4 -6.87 -5.55 25.27
CA ILE A 4 -5.63 -6.27 25.62
C ILE A 4 -4.42 -5.46 25.14
N LEU A 5 -4.40 -5.06 23.88
CA LEU A 5 -3.24 -4.39 23.27
C LEU A 5 -3.00 -2.99 23.85
N VAL A 6 -4.05 -2.22 24.16
CA VAL A 6 -3.92 -0.89 24.76
C VAL A 6 -3.37 -0.98 26.18
N LYS A 7 -3.72 -2.03 26.93
CA LYS A 7 -3.20 -2.24 28.29
C LYS A 7 -1.68 -2.45 28.30
N TYR A 8 -1.13 -3.15 27.32
CA TYR A 8 0.32 -3.47 27.25
C TYR A 8 1.14 -2.50 26.39
N PHE A 9 0.54 -1.91 25.35
CA PHE A 9 1.24 -1.11 24.34
C PHE A 9 0.68 0.32 24.19
N GLY A 10 -0.28 0.72 25.02
CA GLY A 10 -0.86 2.07 25.02
C GLY A 10 -1.43 2.46 23.65
N ILE A 11 -1.07 3.65 23.20
CA ILE A 11 -1.52 4.22 21.92
C ILE A 11 -1.03 3.38 20.72
N VAL A 12 0.16 2.80 20.80
CA VAL A 12 0.69 1.89 19.76
C VAL A 12 -0.18 0.64 19.68
N GLY A 13 -0.63 0.14 20.83
CA GLY A 13 -1.57 -0.98 20.92
C GLY A 13 -2.89 -0.72 20.20
N ALA A 14 -3.45 0.48 20.34
CA ALA A 14 -4.66 0.90 19.62
C ALA A 14 -4.45 0.94 18.10
N ALA A 15 -3.30 1.46 17.65
CA ALA A 15 -2.97 1.50 16.22
C ALA A 15 -2.83 0.09 15.63
N ILE A 16 -2.15 -0.82 16.33
CA ILE A 16 -1.99 -2.22 15.91
C ILE A 16 -3.35 -2.92 15.87
N ALA A 17 -4.18 -2.74 16.89
CA ALA A 17 -5.50 -3.37 16.96
C ALA A 17 -6.41 -2.87 15.82
N THR A 18 -6.40 -1.57 15.53
CA THR A 18 -7.16 -0.99 14.41
C THR A 18 -6.70 -1.54 13.06
N GLY A 19 -5.39 -1.56 12.80
CA GLY A 19 -4.84 -2.12 11.56
C GLY A 19 -5.15 -3.62 11.41
N SER A 20 -5.02 -4.37 12.51
CA SER A 20 -5.29 -5.82 12.54
C SER A 20 -6.78 -6.14 12.34
N ALA A 21 -7.68 -5.32 12.89
CA ALA A 21 -9.13 -5.44 12.67
C ALA A 21 -9.49 -5.24 11.19
N GLY A 22 -8.88 -4.26 10.52
CA GLY A 22 -9.06 -4.04 9.08
C GLY A 22 -8.61 -5.24 8.24
N LEU A 23 -7.46 -5.82 8.56
CA LEU A 23 -6.98 -7.05 7.89
C LEU A 23 -7.92 -8.23 8.12
N LEU A 24 -8.40 -8.43 9.36
CA LEU A 24 -9.35 -9.50 9.68
C LEU A 24 -10.67 -9.33 8.94
N ALA A 25 -11.19 -8.11 8.85
CA ALA A 25 -12.39 -7.82 8.08
C ALA A 25 -12.20 -8.16 6.59
N TYR A 26 -11.05 -7.81 6.01
CA TYR A 26 -10.72 -8.16 4.63
C TYR A 26 -10.66 -9.69 4.42
N PHE A 27 -10.00 -10.43 5.31
CA PHE A 27 -9.96 -11.90 5.24
C PHE A 27 -11.34 -12.52 5.41
N TYR A 28 -12.16 -11.99 6.32
CA TYR A 28 -13.53 -12.42 6.51
C TYR A 28 -14.34 -12.26 5.22
N TYR A 29 -14.30 -11.08 4.58
CA TYR A 29 -15.01 -10.88 3.30
C TYR A 29 -14.49 -11.79 2.21
N TRP A 30 -13.18 -11.95 2.08
CA TRP A 30 -12.60 -12.87 1.09
C TRP A 30 -13.08 -14.31 1.30
N ALA A 31 -13.10 -14.80 2.54
CA ALA A 31 -13.60 -16.13 2.87
C ALA A 31 -15.11 -16.26 2.60
N ALA A 32 -15.90 -15.26 2.99
CA ALA A 32 -17.34 -15.23 2.78
C ALA A 32 -17.71 -15.26 1.30
N PHE A 33 -17.05 -14.46 0.44
CA PHE A 33 -17.28 -14.48 -1.00
C PHE A 33 -16.85 -15.80 -1.65
N ARG A 34 -15.78 -16.42 -1.14
CA ARG A 34 -15.30 -17.71 -1.65
C ARG A 34 -16.24 -18.86 -1.27
N TRP A 35 -16.75 -18.89 -0.04
CA TRP A 35 -17.55 -20.00 0.47
C TRP A 35 -19.04 -19.86 0.15
N HIS A 36 -19.62 -18.66 0.31
CA HIS A 36 -21.06 -18.46 0.13
C HIS A 36 -21.44 -18.08 -1.30
N VAL A 37 -20.63 -17.25 -1.97
CA VAL A 37 -20.93 -16.78 -3.34
C VAL A 37 -20.24 -17.66 -4.40
N LYS A 38 -19.36 -18.59 -3.98
CA LYS A 38 -18.57 -19.49 -4.85
C LYS A 38 -17.78 -18.75 -5.94
N LEU A 39 -17.44 -17.48 -5.71
CA LEU A 39 -16.60 -16.71 -6.61
C LEU A 39 -15.17 -17.25 -6.55
N LYS A 40 -14.59 -17.54 -7.73
CA LYS A 40 -13.17 -17.90 -7.85
C LYS A 40 -12.29 -16.65 -7.71
N LEU A 41 -12.11 -16.21 -6.48
CA LEU A 41 -11.20 -15.11 -6.15
C LEU A 41 -9.75 -15.64 -6.13
N HIS A 42 -8.94 -15.13 -7.03
CA HIS A 42 -7.50 -15.39 -7.04
C HIS A 42 -6.82 -14.29 -6.23
N PHE A 43 -6.07 -14.67 -5.19
CA PHE A 43 -5.29 -13.70 -4.43
C PHE A 43 -4.07 -13.28 -5.26
N PRO A 44 -3.86 -11.97 -5.51
CA PRO A 44 -2.83 -11.51 -6.44
C PRO A 44 -1.44 -11.48 -5.76
N PHE A 45 -0.93 -12.64 -5.36
CA PHE A 45 0.36 -12.78 -4.66
C PHE A 45 1.52 -12.11 -5.41
N ILE A 46 1.56 -12.25 -6.74
CA ILE A 46 2.61 -11.64 -7.57
C ILE A 46 2.54 -10.12 -7.51
N ALA A 47 1.34 -9.54 -7.58
CA ALA A 47 1.17 -8.09 -7.48
C ALA A 47 1.58 -7.60 -6.08
N LEU A 48 1.17 -8.31 -5.02
CA LEU A 48 1.57 -7.99 -3.65
C LEU A 48 3.10 -7.96 -3.48
N ILE A 49 3.79 -9.01 -3.94
CA ILE A 49 5.26 -9.10 -3.84
C ILE A 49 5.92 -7.95 -4.64
N LYS A 50 5.44 -7.67 -5.86
CA LYS A 50 5.96 -6.56 -6.67
C LYS A 50 5.74 -5.20 -5.98
N THR A 51 4.58 -4.98 -5.36
CA THR A 51 4.30 -3.76 -4.60
C THR A 51 5.21 -3.64 -3.39
N MET A 52 5.41 -4.72 -2.63
CA MET A 52 6.33 -4.72 -1.49
C MET A 52 7.76 -4.41 -1.93
N ALA A 53 8.23 -5.02 -3.02
CA ALA A 53 9.55 -4.73 -3.58
C ALA A 53 9.70 -3.27 -4.01
N ASN A 54 8.65 -2.65 -4.55
CA ASN A 54 8.67 -1.24 -4.95
C ASN A 54 8.56 -0.25 -3.80
N LEU A 55 8.03 -0.69 -2.66
CA LEU A 55 8.02 0.11 -1.44
C LEU A 55 9.40 0.17 -0.78
N THR A 56 10.27 -0.84 -0.99
CA THR A 56 11.59 -0.90 -0.35
C THR A 56 12.48 0.31 -0.65
N PRO A 57 12.64 0.76 -1.92
CA PRO A 57 13.46 1.94 -2.23
C PRO A 57 12.91 3.23 -1.61
N MET A 58 11.58 3.39 -1.62
CA MET A 58 10.92 4.52 -0.97
C MET A 58 11.16 4.50 0.55
N ALA A 59 10.96 3.35 1.19
CA ALA A 59 11.15 3.19 2.63
C ALA A 59 12.61 3.46 3.02
N LEU A 60 13.57 2.93 2.26
CA LEU A 60 14.99 3.19 2.47
C LEU A 60 15.31 4.68 2.35
N PHE A 61 14.79 5.35 1.31
CA PHE A 61 14.94 6.80 1.16
C PHE A 61 14.39 7.57 2.36
N VAL A 62 13.17 7.27 2.82
CA VAL A 62 12.55 7.97 3.95
C VAL A 62 13.36 7.76 5.24
N ILE A 63 13.88 6.56 5.48
CA ILE A 63 14.72 6.26 6.64
C ILE A 63 16.03 7.07 6.59
N LEU A 64 16.68 7.11 5.42
CA LEU A 64 17.91 7.89 5.22
C LEU A 64 17.67 9.40 5.25
N ALA A 65 16.48 9.84 4.83
CA ALA A 65 16.08 11.24 4.84
C ALA A 65 15.68 11.75 6.23
N ARG A 66 15.42 10.84 7.20
CA ARG A 66 14.97 11.18 8.56
C ARG A 66 15.81 12.25 9.26
N PRO A 67 17.16 12.25 9.22
CA PRO A 67 17.98 13.28 9.88
C PRO A 67 17.81 14.69 9.29
N PHE A 68 17.32 14.79 8.05
CA PHE A 68 17.11 16.05 7.34
C PHE A 68 15.73 16.68 7.61
N ILE A 69 14.87 16.00 8.37
CA ILE A 69 13.52 16.48 8.71
C ILE A 69 13.62 17.38 9.94
N GLN A 70 13.79 18.68 9.72
CA GLN A 70 13.93 19.69 10.78
C GLN A 70 12.68 20.55 10.97
N ASN A 71 11.85 20.65 9.94
CA ASN A 71 10.65 21.49 9.94
C ASN A 71 9.54 20.88 9.06
N ILE A 72 8.32 21.42 9.15
CA ILE A 72 7.16 20.91 8.41
C ILE A 72 7.37 20.94 6.88
N ILE A 73 8.11 21.92 6.36
CA ILE A 73 8.41 22.03 4.93
C ILE A 73 9.31 20.87 4.49
N SER A 74 10.37 20.58 5.25
CA SER A 74 11.26 19.44 4.99
C SER A 74 10.51 18.10 5.06
N LEU A 75 9.55 17.96 5.98
CA LEU A 75 8.68 16.78 6.04
C LEU A 75 7.84 16.62 4.77
N ILE A 76 7.19 17.70 4.32
CA ILE A 76 6.38 17.70 3.09
C ILE A 76 7.25 17.34 1.88
N LEU A 77 8.45 17.91 1.77
CA LEU A 77 9.39 17.59 0.68
C LEU A 77 9.82 16.13 0.69
N VAL A 78 10.10 15.55 1.85
CA VAL A 78 10.42 14.11 1.98
C VAL A 78 9.24 13.24 1.55
N ILE A 79 8.00 13.59 1.93
CA ILE A 79 6.79 12.86 1.51
C ILE A 79 6.62 12.90 0.00
N ILE A 80 6.72 14.08 -0.62
CA ILE A 80 6.60 14.26 -2.08
C ILE A 80 7.69 13.46 -2.79
N SER A 81 8.93 13.54 -2.30
CA SER A 81 10.07 12.82 -2.89
C SER A 81 9.91 11.30 -2.77
N GLY A 82 9.46 10.81 -1.61
CA GLY A 82 9.14 9.40 -1.41
C GLY A 82 8.03 8.91 -2.35
N ALA A 83 6.95 9.68 -2.49
CA ALA A 83 5.88 9.37 -3.43
C ALA A 83 6.40 9.31 -4.88
N ALA A 84 7.26 10.25 -5.28
CA ALA A 84 7.88 10.24 -6.61
C ALA A 84 8.75 8.99 -6.83
N ILE A 85 9.56 8.58 -5.84
CA ILE A 85 10.37 7.35 -5.90
C ILE A 85 9.47 6.12 -6.07
N TYR A 86 8.39 6.02 -5.29
CA TYR A 86 7.45 4.90 -5.40
C TYR A 86 6.78 4.84 -6.78
N ILE A 87 6.32 5.99 -7.30
CA ILE A 87 5.72 6.08 -8.64
C ILE A 87 6.74 5.67 -9.70
N PHE A 88 7.99 6.14 -9.60
CA PHE A 88 9.06 5.78 -10.52
C PHE A 88 9.37 4.28 -10.50
N MET A 89 9.47 3.67 -9.33
CA MET A 89 9.67 2.22 -9.18
C MET A 89 8.48 1.43 -9.71
N SER A 90 7.26 1.89 -9.45
CA SER A 90 6.01 1.32 -9.95
C SER A 90 5.91 1.37 -11.47
N TYR A 91 6.37 2.46 -12.06
CA TYR A 91 6.50 2.62 -13.50
C TYR A 91 7.53 1.65 -14.09
N LYS A 92 8.73 1.54 -13.50
CA LYS A 92 9.80 0.66 -13.99
C LYS A 92 9.45 -0.82 -13.88
N ASN A 93 8.89 -1.26 -12.75
CA ASN A 93 8.58 -2.67 -12.50
C ASN A 93 7.22 -3.10 -13.03
N LYS A 94 6.51 -2.22 -13.76
CA LYS A 94 5.29 -2.57 -14.50
C LYS A 94 4.27 -3.29 -13.60
N ILE A 95 3.99 -2.73 -12.41
CA ILE A 95 3.11 -3.36 -11.41
C ILE A 95 1.75 -3.70 -12.00
N PHE A 96 1.16 -2.75 -12.72
CA PHE A 96 -0.17 -2.90 -13.31
C PHE A 96 -0.08 -3.80 -14.55
N SER A 97 -1.03 -4.72 -14.69
CA SER A 97 -1.26 -5.46 -15.94
C SER A 97 -1.74 -4.51 -17.05
N GLU A 98 -1.62 -4.92 -18.31
CA GLU A 98 -2.13 -4.14 -19.45
C GLU A 98 -3.62 -3.82 -19.31
N ARG A 99 -4.41 -4.78 -18.83
CA ARG A 99 -5.85 -4.60 -18.58
C ARG A 99 -6.13 -3.55 -17.52
N GLU A 100 -5.34 -3.52 -16.44
CA GLU A 100 -5.47 -2.52 -15.38
C GLU A 100 -5.04 -1.13 -15.86
N ARG A 101 -3.98 -1.05 -16.67
CA ARG A 101 -3.54 0.21 -17.29
C ARG A 101 -4.59 0.77 -18.22
N ASP A 102 -5.24 -0.08 -19.01
CA ASP A 102 -6.32 0.33 -19.89
C ASP A 102 -7.53 0.86 -19.10
N LEU A 103 -7.87 0.25 -17.96
CA LEU A 103 -8.91 0.77 -17.07
C LEU A 103 -8.53 2.15 -16.51
N ILE A 104 -7.28 2.33 -16.07
CA ILE A 104 -6.78 3.61 -15.54
C ILE A 104 -6.75 4.68 -16.66
N ASN A 105 -6.22 4.35 -17.83
CA ASN A 105 -6.14 5.25 -18.98
C ASN A 105 -7.54 5.67 -19.47
N ARG A 106 -8.54 4.78 -19.42
CA ARG A 106 -9.94 5.11 -19.70
C ARG A 106 -10.52 6.05 -18.65
N ALA A 107 -10.28 5.80 -17.37
CA ALA A 107 -10.80 6.64 -16.29
C ALA A 107 -10.21 8.07 -16.31
N ILE A 108 -8.92 8.20 -16.66
CA ILE A 108 -8.23 9.50 -16.76
C ILE A 108 -8.53 10.22 -18.08
N GLY A 109 -9.01 9.49 -19.10
CA GLY A 109 -9.24 10.05 -20.45
C GLY A 109 -7.95 10.38 -21.21
N ARG A 110 -6.79 9.99 -20.70
CA ARG A 110 -5.47 10.15 -21.35
C ARG A 110 -4.66 8.87 -21.19
N ARG A 111 -3.93 8.50 -22.24
CA ARG A 111 -2.98 7.38 -22.24
C ARG A 111 -1.68 7.81 -21.54
N LEU A 112 -1.71 7.92 -20.20
CA LEU A 112 -0.51 8.27 -19.41
C LEU A 112 0.35 7.04 -19.11
N TRP A 113 -0.25 5.85 -19.06
CA TRP A 113 0.43 4.59 -18.75
C TRP A 113 0.40 3.66 -19.97
N ILE A 114 1.29 3.86 -20.96
CA ILE A 114 1.30 3.13 -22.26
C ILE A 114 2.32 1.97 -22.32
N PHE A 115 3.03 1.65 -21.24
CA PHE A 115 4.13 0.68 -21.23
C PHE A 115 3.82 -0.49 -20.34
#